data_AF-A0A9X3WY06-F1
#
_entry.id   AF-A0A9X3WY06-F1
#
_cell.length_a   1.000
_cell.length_b   1.000
_cell.length_c   1.000
_cell.angle_alpha   90.00
_cell.angle_beta   90.00
_cell.angle_gamma   90.00
#
_symmetry.space_group_name_H-M   'P 1'
#
loop_
_entity.id
_entity.type
_entity.pdbx_description
1 polymer ?
#
loop_
_entity_poly.entity_id
_entity_poly.type
_entity_poly.pdbx_seq_one_letter_code
_entity_poly.pdbx_strand_id
1 'polypeptide(L)'
;MMPEERIEEVELATDPNVVRRDRLLGAIFAEDPESCLVQHGVVASHVVTTSAPPQILLLPTRDRDALDKLPKLLAQIVASTQQAPVPMHVVAVGGGPEIVNALRRASSSDAAATKIGFHHVDDASRFAHVNGPKLALLERAAERIRTTEPPSPERIEEALVKGRNLAQRDRRAVSRLRGGTPVTIGIIAICAVLGVLTLIWKQSMGTTQALVSLGATSGPAVKSGEVWRIFASAFLHASVMHFVMNMVALWSLGLMLEPILGSRRFLVLYGLSGLGGALATTLLGSGQWSVGASGAIWGLMTAVLAIVLFPRGILPPLFITRLKQGAWRPLVPNVLISFFPGVDYLAHFGGGILGFVVTALFLGRGLKPVEERIDEGDVEPGPRPLLSLAATLVGAVMLVSIGAGVALGGPWTMKKPPAMTRTTLPDLGLSVEMPAPLAKKPAKEVREGMPVLTFGDIDASPVFVEILVVDLEQAPPAEELDAFVEEMRAAADEAAPAKATRLDKARIETVGTRKVVHVEHELSIGGESFSLRTYFVIVGSRELIVRGYARKGGRPEGWKGIEEKVVASIEER
;
A
#
# COMPACT_ATOMS: atom_id res chain seq x y z
N MET A 1 -43.92 -18.26 51.77
CA MET A 1 -44.48 -18.76 50.50
C MET A 1 -43.35 -18.74 49.47
N MET A 2 -42.55 -19.80 49.44
CA MET A 2 -41.84 -20.31 48.25
C MET A 2 -42.63 -21.58 47.93
N PRO A 3 -43.02 -21.98 46.68
CA PRO A 3 -42.17 -22.06 45.48
C PRO A 3 -42.92 -22.18 44.10
N GLU A 4 -42.80 -21.25 43.15
CA GLU A 4 -43.24 -21.54 41.76
C GLU A 4 -42.08 -21.43 40.74
N GLU A 5 -41.21 -20.42 40.83
CA GLU A 5 -40.08 -20.28 39.89
C GLU A 5 -38.96 -21.32 40.08
N ARG A 6 -38.79 -21.90 41.28
CA ARG A 6 -37.71 -22.87 41.55
C ARG A 6 -38.04 -24.31 41.12
N ILE A 7 -39.32 -24.63 40.94
CA ILE A 7 -39.77 -25.98 40.55
C ILE A 7 -39.61 -26.18 39.06
N GLU A 8 -39.90 -25.15 38.25
CA GLU A 8 -39.64 -25.18 36.81
C GLU A 8 -38.15 -25.42 36.52
N GLU A 9 -37.20 -24.68 37.11
CA GLU A 9 -35.76 -24.91 36.83
C GLU A 9 -35.26 -26.32 37.20
N VAL A 10 -35.82 -26.93 38.25
CA VAL A 10 -35.45 -28.29 38.68
C VAL A 10 -36.05 -29.36 37.76
N GLU A 11 -37.32 -29.25 37.38
CA GLU A 11 -37.92 -30.13 36.37
C GLU A 11 -37.20 -30.00 35.01
N LEU A 12 -36.86 -28.77 34.63
CA LEU A 12 -36.15 -28.44 33.40
C LEU A 12 -34.70 -28.97 33.37
N ALA A 13 -34.05 -29.16 34.53
CA ALA A 13 -32.70 -29.73 34.63
C ALA A 13 -32.66 -31.26 34.48
N THR A 14 -33.78 -31.94 34.75
CA THR A 14 -33.92 -33.40 34.63
C THR A 14 -34.30 -33.90 33.24
N ASP A 15 -34.53 -32.99 32.30
CA ASP A 15 -34.85 -33.32 30.91
C ASP A 15 -33.74 -34.19 30.26
N PRO A 16 -34.08 -35.34 29.64
CA PRO A 16 -33.09 -36.23 29.03
C PRO A 16 -32.17 -35.57 28.01
N ASN A 17 -32.67 -34.57 27.26
CA ASN A 17 -31.92 -33.85 26.24
C ASN A 17 -30.99 -32.80 26.86
N VAL A 18 -31.38 -32.21 27.99
CA VAL A 18 -30.53 -31.33 28.81
C VAL A 18 -29.40 -32.14 29.45
N VAL A 19 -29.70 -33.30 30.04
CA VAL A 19 -28.69 -34.21 30.59
C VAL A 19 -27.73 -34.68 29.50
N ARG A 20 -28.24 -35.05 28.31
CA ARG A 20 -27.40 -35.46 27.18
C ARG A 20 -26.49 -34.34 26.69
N ARG A 21 -27.00 -33.11 26.63
CA ARG A 21 -26.19 -31.91 26.32
C ARG A 21 -25.07 -31.74 27.34
N ASP A 22 -25.35 -31.93 28.62
CA ASP A 22 -24.35 -31.77 29.68
C ASP A 22 -23.31 -32.89 29.67
N ARG A 23 -23.67 -34.12 29.31
CA ARG A 23 -22.69 -35.19 29.04
C ARG A 23 -21.77 -34.83 27.88
N LEU A 24 -22.31 -34.24 26.80
CA LEU A 24 -21.49 -33.75 25.69
C LEU A 24 -20.57 -32.61 26.13
N LEU A 25 -21.08 -31.69 26.95
CA LEU A 25 -20.28 -30.60 27.52
C LEU A 25 -19.13 -31.14 28.39
N GLY A 26 -19.40 -32.13 29.24
CA GLY A 26 -18.38 -32.83 30.03
C GLY A 26 -17.34 -33.51 29.14
N ALA A 27 -17.75 -34.14 28.04
CA ALA A 27 -16.84 -34.78 27.10
C ALA A 27 -15.95 -33.76 26.36
N ILE A 28 -16.50 -32.58 26.01
CA ILE A 28 -15.73 -31.47 25.46
C ILE A 28 -14.70 -30.97 26.47
N PHE A 29 -15.06 -30.81 27.74
CA PHE A 29 -14.11 -30.41 28.78
C PHE A 29 -13.03 -31.46 29.06
N ALA A 30 -13.33 -32.75 28.89
CA ALA A 30 -12.32 -33.80 29.02
C ALA A 30 -11.31 -33.77 27.85
N GLU A 31 -11.76 -33.45 26.64
CA GLU A 31 -10.91 -33.37 25.44
C GLU A 31 -10.15 -32.03 25.30
N ASP A 32 -10.75 -30.92 25.74
CA ASP A 32 -10.15 -29.58 25.78
C ASP A 32 -10.43 -28.95 27.16
N PRO A 33 -9.60 -29.26 28.18
CA PRO A 33 -9.74 -28.74 29.55
C PRO A 33 -9.74 -27.22 29.64
N GLU A 34 -9.17 -26.56 28.63
CA GLU A 34 -9.06 -25.12 28.57
C GLU A 34 -10.34 -24.43 28.05
N SER A 35 -11.28 -25.19 27.49
CA SER A 35 -12.58 -24.68 27.05
C SER A 35 -13.33 -23.94 28.16
N CYS A 36 -14.06 -22.89 27.77
CA CYS A 36 -14.83 -22.06 28.70
C CYS A 36 -16.26 -21.82 28.21
N LEU A 37 -17.13 -21.36 29.09
CA LEU A 37 -18.54 -21.08 28.81
C LEU A 37 -18.79 -19.58 28.74
N VAL A 38 -19.41 -19.13 27.66
CA VAL A 38 -19.94 -17.76 27.55
C VAL A 38 -21.32 -17.69 28.20
N GLN A 39 -22.11 -18.74 28.02
CA GLN A 39 -23.46 -18.87 28.54
C GLN A 39 -23.78 -20.35 28.77
N HIS A 40 -24.50 -20.65 29.83
CA HIS A 40 -25.04 -21.97 30.11
C HIS A 40 -26.41 -21.82 30.78
N GLY A 41 -27.38 -22.57 30.30
CA GLY A 41 -28.74 -22.59 30.85
C GLY A 41 -29.57 -23.65 30.14
N VAL A 42 -30.84 -23.80 30.52
CA VAL A 42 -31.73 -24.85 29.99
C VAL A 42 -31.86 -24.80 28.45
N VAL A 43 -31.86 -23.60 27.87
CA VAL A 43 -32.12 -23.38 26.43
C VAL A 43 -30.90 -23.63 25.55
N ALA A 44 -29.70 -23.29 26.02
CA ALA A 44 -28.48 -23.41 25.24
C ALA A 44 -27.23 -23.37 26.12
N SER A 45 -26.14 -23.95 25.62
CA SER A 45 -24.79 -23.74 26.16
C SER A 45 -23.86 -23.26 25.06
N HIS A 46 -23.14 -22.16 25.31
CA HIS A 46 -22.19 -21.58 24.37
C HIS A 46 -20.78 -21.79 24.90
N VAL A 47 -20.02 -22.65 24.23
CA VAL A 47 -18.66 -23.04 24.56
C VAL A 47 -17.67 -22.33 23.64
N VAL A 48 -16.59 -21.81 24.22
CA VAL A 48 -15.43 -21.28 23.49
C VAL A 48 -14.25 -22.20 23.77
N THR A 49 -13.63 -22.68 22.71
CA THR A 49 -12.53 -23.66 22.76
C THR A 49 -11.18 -22.98 22.50
N THR A 50 -10.08 -23.65 22.85
CA THR A 50 -8.72 -23.08 22.73
C THR A 50 -7.94 -23.54 21.50
N SER A 51 -8.39 -24.63 20.87
CA SER A 51 -7.69 -25.36 19.80
C SER A 51 -7.89 -24.77 18.39
N ALA A 52 -7.74 -23.44 18.24
CA ALA A 52 -8.47 -22.57 17.30
C ALA A 52 -9.84 -22.23 17.89
N PRO A 53 -10.54 -21.14 17.53
CA PRO A 53 -11.66 -20.67 18.35
C PRO A 53 -13.03 -21.05 17.79
N PRO A 54 -13.36 -22.29 17.34
CA PRO A 54 -14.74 -22.57 17.01
C PRO A 54 -15.62 -22.34 18.25
N GLN A 55 -16.66 -21.54 18.06
CA GLN A 55 -17.73 -21.38 19.02
C GLN A 55 -18.65 -22.58 18.88
N ILE A 56 -18.84 -23.36 19.94
CA ILE A 56 -19.78 -24.48 19.94
C ILE A 56 -21.05 -24.02 20.64
N LEU A 57 -22.17 -24.09 19.92
CA LEU A 57 -23.49 -23.83 20.46
C LEU A 57 -24.24 -25.15 20.60
N LEU A 58 -24.43 -25.57 21.84
CA LEU A 58 -25.18 -26.78 22.18
C LEU A 58 -26.64 -26.41 22.45
N LEU A 59 -27.55 -26.93 21.64
CA LEU A 59 -28.98 -26.66 21.67
C LEU A 59 -29.75 -27.93 22.02
N PRO A 60 -30.19 -28.12 23.28
CA PRO A 60 -31.10 -29.21 23.61
C PRO A 60 -32.44 -28.96 22.92
N THR A 61 -32.88 -29.90 22.09
CA THR A 61 -34.14 -29.81 21.35
C THR A 61 -35.22 -30.50 22.16
N ARG A 62 -36.19 -29.75 22.66
CA ARG A 62 -37.37 -30.29 23.34
C ARG A 62 -38.47 -30.66 22.34
N ASP A 63 -39.58 -31.19 22.85
CA ASP A 63 -40.82 -31.54 22.16
C ASP A 63 -41.27 -30.54 21.05
N ARG A 64 -42.27 -30.89 20.23
CA ARG A 64 -42.69 -30.23 18.96
C ARG A 64 -42.50 -28.69 18.84
N ASP A 65 -42.73 -27.92 19.90
CA ASP A 65 -42.51 -26.46 19.94
C ASP A 65 -41.05 -26.01 19.69
N ALA A 66 -40.05 -26.80 20.07
CA ALA A 66 -38.65 -26.46 19.82
C ALA A 66 -38.29 -26.68 18.34
N LEU A 67 -38.90 -27.67 17.69
CA LEU A 67 -38.80 -27.91 16.25
C LEU A 67 -39.37 -26.76 15.42
N ASP A 68 -40.43 -26.10 15.90
CA ASP A 68 -41.04 -24.94 15.24
C ASP A 68 -40.20 -23.66 15.39
N LYS A 69 -39.49 -23.51 16.51
CA LYS A 69 -38.64 -22.34 16.80
C LYS A 69 -37.20 -22.50 16.28
N LEU A 70 -36.71 -23.73 16.13
CA LEU A 70 -35.34 -24.04 15.71
C LEU A 70 -34.99 -23.38 14.36
N PRO A 71 -35.83 -23.39 13.31
CA PRO A 71 -35.53 -22.68 12.05
C PRO A 71 -35.33 -21.18 12.22
N LYS A 72 -36.14 -20.51 13.06
CA LYS A 72 -35.98 -19.07 13.34
C LYS A 72 -34.70 -18.78 14.11
N LEU A 73 -34.39 -19.60 15.11
CA LEU A 73 -33.16 -19.48 15.90
C LEU A 73 -31.92 -19.71 15.01
N LEU A 74 -31.93 -20.75 14.18
CA LEU A 74 -30.87 -21.04 13.23
C LEU A 74 -30.73 -19.93 12.19
N ALA A 75 -31.82 -19.34 11.70
CA ALA A 75 -31.78 -18.19 10.79
C ALA A 75 -31.16 -16.95 11.45
N GLN A 76 -31.49 -16.67 12.72
CA GLN A 76 -30.87 -15.58 13.49
C GLN A 76 -29.38 -15.83 13.73
N ILE A 77 -29.01 -17.07 14.07
CA ILE A 77 -27.61 -17.48 14.20
C ILE A 77 -26.91 -17.26 12.87
N VAL A 78 -27.39 -17.85 11.77
CA VAL A 78 -26.81 -17.68 10.42
C VAL A 78 -26.67 -16.20 10.06
N ALA A 79 -27.68 -15.37 10.29
CA ALA A 79 -27.62 -13.93 10.02
C ALA A 79 -26.57 -13.20 10.88
N SER A 80 -26.47 -13.53 12.17
CA SER A 80 -25.43 -13.00 13.06
C SER A 80 -24.03 -13.48 12.68
N THR A 81 -23.91 -14.73 12.19
CA THR A 81 -22.65 -15.36 11.81
C THR A 81 -22.21 -14.98 10.39
N GLN A 82 -23.11 -14.49 9.52
CA GLN A 82 -22.71 -13.84 8.27
C GLN A 82 -21.78 -12.65 8.54
N GLN A 83 -21.98 -11.96 9.67
CA GLN A 83 -21.12 -10.88 10.16
C GLN A 83 -20.03 -11.36 11.12
N ALA A 84 -20.17 -12.54 11.73
CA ALA A 84 -19.18 -13.10 12.64
C ALA A 84 -18.00 -13.76 11.86
N PRO A 85 -16.75 -13.46 12.24
CA PRO A 85 -15.58 -13.96 11.53
C PRO A 85 -15.21 -15.42 11.84
N VAL A 86 -15.75 -16.01 12.92
CA VAL A 86 -15.27 -17.28 13.48
C VAL A 86 -16.18 -18.45 13.08
N PRO A 87 -15.64 -19.61 12.65
CA PRO A 87 -16.46 -20.78 12.37
C PRO A 87 -17.25 -21.20 13.61
N MET A 88 -18.53 -21.44 13.44
CA MET A 88 -19.43 -21.80 14.52
C MET A 88 -19.88 -23.25 14.33
N HIS A 89 -19.98 -24.00 15.41
CA HIS A 89 -20.49 -25.36 15.39
C HIS A 89 -21.80 -25.40 16.17
N VAL A 90 -22.89 -25.65 15.48
CA VAL A 90 -24.21 -25.79 16.09
C VAL A 90 -24.49 -27.27 16.27
N VAL A 91 -24.73 -27.70 17.51
CA VAL A 91 -25.05 -29.08 17.85
C VAL A 91 -26.46 -29.11 18.42
N ALA A 92 -27.40 -29.68 17.67
CA ALA A 92 -28.72 -30.00 18.21
C ALA A 92 -28.65 -31.31 19.00
N VAL A 93 -29.21 -31.35 20.21
CA VAL A 93 -29.13 -32.50 21.11
C VAL A 93 -30.53 -33.00 21.47
N GLY A 94 -30.83 -34.25 21.12
CA GLY A 94 -32.15 -34.88 21.26
C GLY A 94 -32.93 -34.94 19.95
N GLY A 95 -34.07 -35.63 19.99
CA GLY A 95 -34.97 -35.82 18.86
C GLY A 95 -34.46 -36.79 17.80
N GLY A 96 -35.23 -36.90 16.73
CA GLY A 96 -35.04 -37.85 15.64
C GLY A 96 -34.65 -37.21 14.30
N PRO A 97 -34.94 -37.90 13.17
CA PRO A 97 -34.57 -37.47 11.82
C PRO A 97 -35.10 -36.08 11.40
N GLU A 98 -36.19 -35.62 12.01
CA GLU A 98 -36.78 -34.30 11.78
C GLU A 98 -35.83 -33.14 12.10
N ILE A 99 -34.97 -33.29 13.11
CA ILE A 99 -33.95 -32.30 13.48
C ILE A 99 -32.87 -32.21 12.41
N VAL A 100 -32.42 -33.35 11.88
CA VAL A 100 -31.45 -33.41 10.77
C VAL A 100 -31.99 -32.67 9.55
N ASN A 101 -33.27 -32.85 9.24
CA ASN A 101 -33.93 -32.15 8.13
C ASN A 101 -34.01 -30.64 8.37
N ALA A 102 -34.30 -30.20 9.61
CA ALA A 102 -34.30 -28.79 9.97
C ALA A 102 -32.91 -28.15 9.85
N LEU A 103 -31.87 -28.83 10.33
CA LEU A 103 -30.48 -28.40 10.20
C LEU A 103 -30.04 -28.33 8.73
N ARG A 104 -30.40 -29.32 7.90
CA ARG A 104 -30.12 -29.29 6.45
C ARG A 104 -30.75 -28.08 5.78
N ARG A 105 -32.02 -27.77 6.07
CA ARG A 105 -32.70 -26.57 5.56
C ARG A 105 -32.00 -25.28 5.98
N ALA A 106 -31.60 -25.16 7.25
CA ALA A 106 -30.87 -23.97 7.73
C ALA A 106 -29.47 -23.83 7.09
N SER A 107 -28.84 -24.97 6.76
CA SER A 107 -27.53 -25.01 6.10
C SER A 107 -27.57 -24.81 4.57
N SER A 108 -28.75 -24.60 3.98
CA SER A 108 -28.94 -24.58 2.52
C SER A 108 -28.34 -23.37 1.79
N SER A 109 -27.90 -22.33 2.51
CA SER A 109 -27.18 -21.20 1.89
C SER A 109 -25.67 -21.47 1.82
N ASP A 110 -25.04 -21.21 0.67
CA ASP A 110 -23.59 -21.39 0.45
C ASP A 110 -22.72 -20.64 1.49
N ALA A 111 -23.20 -19.48 1.93
CA ALA A 111 -22.53 -18.67 2.94
C ALA A 111 -22.55 -19.30 4.35
N ALA A 112 -23.58 -20.08 4.68
CA ALA A 112 -23.68 -20.82 5.95
C ALA A 112 -22.89 -22.13 5.89
N ALA A 113 -22.96 -22.86 4.78
CA ALA A 113 -22.30 -24.16 4.61
C ALA A 113 -20.76 -24.08 4.70
N THR A 114 -20.15 -22.93 4.37
CA THR A 114 -18.70 -22.74 4.45
C THR A 114 -18.19 -22.29 5.82
N LYS A 115 -19.08 -21.78 6.70
CA LYS A 115 -18.70 -21.14 7.97
C LYS A 115 -19.30 -21.80 9.21
N ILE A 116 -20.35 -22.59 9.06
CA ILE A 116 -21.08 -23.18 10.18
C ILE A 116 -21.15 -24.70 10.03
N GLY A 117 -20.55 -25.41 10.97
CA GLY A 117 -20.71 -26.85 11.07
C GLY A 117 -22.01 -27.18 11.80
N PHE A 118 -22.90 -27.93 11.16
CA PHE A 118 -24.16 -28.39 11.74
C PHE A 118 -24.04 -29.86 12.13
N HIS A 119 -24.36 -30.16 13.39
CA HIS A 119 -24.21 -31.48 13.99
C HIS A 119 -25.49 -31.84 14.75
N HIS A 120 -25.75 -33.14 14.87
CA HIS A 120 -26.89 -33.67 15.63
C HIS A 120 -26.43 -34.78 16.55
N VAL A 121 -26.93 -34.79 17.78
CA VAL A 121 -26.84 -35.90 18.71
C VAL A 121 -28.25 -36.40 18.96
N ASP A 122 -28.58 -37.61 18.52
CA ASP A 122 -29.93 -38.15 18.64
C ASP A 122 -30.26 -38.67 20.05
N ASP A 123 -31.49 -39.16 20.24
CA ASP A 123 -31.95 -39.70 21.53
C ASP A 123 -31.15 -40.94 22.00
N ALA A 124 -30.55 -41.68 21.07
CA ALA A 124 -29.64 -42.78 21.37
C ALA A 124 -28.19 -42.31 21.63
N SER A 125 -27.97 -40.99 21.74
CA SER A 125 -26.66 -40.36 21.89
C SER A 125 -25.68 -40.74 20.77
N ARG A 126 -26.19 -40.96 19.55
CA ARG A 126 -25.35 -41.09 18.36
C ARG A 126 -25.11 -39.72 17.76
N PHE A 127 -23.88 -39.46 17.37
CA PHE A 127 -23.49 -38.21 16.74
C PHE A 127 -23.49 -38.34 15.23
N ALA A 128 -24.03 -37.32 14.56
CA ALA A 128 -24.04 -37.19 13.12
C ALA A 128 -23.61 -35.79 12.70
N HIS A 129 -22.63 -35.73 11.81
CA HIS A 129 -22.32 -34.52 11.05
C HIS A 129 -23.40 -34.32 9.97
N VAL A 130 -24.07 -33.17 9.97
CA VAL A 130 -25.17 -32.90 9.04
C VAL A 130 -24.68 -32.16 7.80
N ASN A 131 -23.99 -31.03 7.98
CA ASN A 131 -23.43 -30.22 6.89
C ASN A 131 -22.36 -29.24 7.41
N GLY A 132 -21.50 -28.75 6.51
CA GLY A 132 -20.50 -27.73 6.78
C GLY A 132 -19.14 -28.25 7.27
N PRO A 133 -18.30 -27.39 7.87
CA PRO A 133 -17.00 -27.80 8.40
C PRO A 133 -17.14 -28.75 9.59
N LYS A 134 -16.29 -29.79 9.60
CA LYS A 134 -16.14 -30.71 10.73
C LYS A 134 -15.21 -30.13 11.79
N LEU A 135 -15.43 -30.52 13.04
CA LEU A 135 -14.56 -30.21 14.16
C LEU A 135 -14.15 -31.49 14.86
N ALA A 136 -12.86 -31.83 14.75
CA ALA A 136 -12.31 -33.06 15.31
C ALA A 136 -12.50 -33.16 16.83
N LEU A 137 -12.53 -32.02 17.53
CA LEU A 137 -12.86 -31.97 18.96
C LEU A 137 -14.27 -32.50 19.24
N LEU A 138 -15.26 -32.12 18.44
CA LEU A 138 -16.64 -32.60 18.59
C LEU A 138 -16.79 -34.07 18.25
N GLU A 139 -16.11 -34.54 17.20
CA GLU A 139 -16.12 -35.96 16.83
C GLU A 139 -15.55 -36.83 17.96
N ARG A 140 -14.41 -36.46 18.55
CA ARG A 140 -13.83 -37.18 19.71
C ARG A 140 -14.67 -37.07 20.98
N ALA A 141 -15.20 -35.88 21.29
CA ALA A 141 -16.06 -35.70 22.45
C ALA A 141 -17.35 -36.54 22.34
N ALA A 142 -17.91 -36.63 21.13
CA ALA A 142 -19.11 -37.40 20.86
C ALA A 142 -18.94 -38.92 21.05
N GLU A 143 -17.76 -39.49 20.78
CA GLU A 143 -17.48 -40.91 21.01
C GLU A 143 -17.66 -41.31 22.48
N ARG A 144 -17.44 -40.37 23.41
CA ARG A 144 -17.49 -40.60 24.86
C ARG A 144 -18.79 -40.15 25.51
N ILE A 145 -19.71 -39.52 24.80
CA ILE A 145 -20.95 -38.93 25.38
C ILE A 145 -21.76 -39.93 26.22
N ARG A 146 -21.73 -41.22 25.88
CA ARG A 146 -22.46 -42.28 26.58
C ARG A 146 -21.82 -42.68 27.90
N THR A 147 -20.51 -42.51 28.03
CA THR A 147 -19.72 -42.89 29.20
C THR A 147 -19.31 -41.70 30.05
N THR A 148 -19.45 -40.47 29.55
CA THR A 148 -19.15 -39.24 30.27
C THR A 148 -20.31 -38.82 31.17
N GLU A 149 -20.01 -38.50 32.43
CA GLU A 149 -20.96 -37.88 33.34
C GLU A 149 -21.10 -36.37 33.06
N PRO A 150 -22.26 -35.76 33.38
CA PRO A 150 -22.41 -34.32 33.37
C PRO A 150 -21.36 -33.63 34.25
N PRO A 151 -20.80 -32.47 33.84
CA PRO A 151 -19.86 -31.74 34.66
C PRO A 151 -20.51 -31.26 35.97
N SER A 152 -19.73 -31.20 37.05
CA SER A 152 -20.21 -30.71 38.34
C SER A 152 -20.64 -29.23 38.24
N PRO A 153 -21.56 -28.77 39.11
CA PRO A 153 -21.95 -27.35 39.17
C PRO A 153 -20.75 -26.41 39.34
N GLU A 154 -19.79 -26.81 40.18
CA GLU A 154 -18.53 -26.08 40.41
C GLU A 154 -17.73 -25.95 39.11
N ARG A 155 -17.61 -27.05 38.33
CA ARG A 155 -16.89 -27.03 37.05
C ARG A 155 -17.57 -26.14 36.01
N ILE A 156 -18.91 -26.13 35.98
CA ILE A 156 -19.69 -25.24 35.13
C ILE A 156 -19.45 -23.77 35.52
N GLU A 157 -19.48 -23.48 36.82
CA GLU A 157 -19.23 -22.13 37.34
C GLU A 157 -17.82 -21.64 37.02
N GLU A 158 -16.80 -22.48 37.22
CA GLU A 158 -15.41 -22.20 36.82
C GLU A 158 -15.30 -21.86 35.33
N ALA A 159 -15.91 -22.68 34.47
CA ALA A 159 -15.90 -22.46 33.03
C ALA A 159 -16.62 -21.17 32.62
N LEU A 160 -17.72 -20.82 33.30
CA LEU A 160 -18.45 -19.55 33.10
C LEU A 160 -17.64 -18.34 33.56
N VAL A 161 -16.99 -18.42 34.73
CA VAL A 161 -16.10 -17.36 35.23
C VAL A 161 -14.93 -17.18 34.26
N LYS A 162 -14.32 -18.28 33.80
CA LYS A 162 -13.25 -18.26 32.80
C LYS A 162 -13.70 -17.58 31.49
N GLY A 163 -14.90 -17.90 31.00
CA GLY A 163 -15.44 -17.30 29.78
C GLY A 163 -15.80 -15.82 29.92
N ARG A 164 -16.41 -15.42 31.05
CA ARG A 164 -16.67 -14.01 31.38
C ARG A 164 -15.37 -13.21 31.46
N ASN A 165 -14.36 -13.77 32.13
CA ASN A 165 -13.05 -13.15 32.23
C ASN A 165 -12.39 -13.00 30.86
N LEU A 166 -12.45 -14.03 30.00
CA LEU A 166 -11.93 -13.95 28.63
C LEU A 166 -12.63 -12.87 27.80
N ALA A 167 -13.97 -12.81 27.85
CA ALA A 167 -14.75 -11.81 27.12
C ALA A 167 -14.52 -10.37 27.62
N GLN A 168 -14.40 -10.17 28.93
CA GLN A 168 -14.06 -8.88 29.52
C GLN A 168 -12.61 -8.47 29.19
N ARG A 169 -11.66 -9.41 29.22
CA ARG A 169 -10.26 -9.21 28.81
C ARG A 169 -10.17 -8.73 27.36
N ASP A 170 -10.86 -9.41 26.44
CA ASP A 170 -10.90 -9.03 25.04
C ASP A 170 -11.47 -7.62 24.83
N ARG A 171 -12.58 -7.29 25.50
CA ARG A 171 -13.19 -5.95 25.40
C ARG A 171 -12.27 -4.85 25.92
N ARG A 172 -11.57 -5.10 27.04
CA ARG A 172 -10.60 -4.15 27.63
C ARG A 172 -9.34 -4.02 26.78
N ALA A 173 -8.84 -5.10 26.21
CA ALA A 173 -7.72 -5.07 25.29
C ALA A 173 -8.07 -4.23 24.05
N VAL A 174 -9.22 -4.49 23.42
CA VAL A 174 -9.68 -3.74 22.23
C VAL A 174 -9.94 -2.26 22.53
N SER A 175 -10.47 -1.91 23.70
CA SER A 175 -10.68 -0.49 24.04
C SER A 175 -9.37 0.27 24.25
N ARG A 176 -8.31 -0.39 24.73
CA ARG A 176 -6.97 0.20 24.89
C ARG A 176 -6.18 0.26 23.58
N LEU A 177 -6.53 -0.54 22.58
CA LEU A 177 -6.04 -0.37 21.19
C LEU A 177 -6.56 0.92 20.52
N ARG A 178 -7.36 1.75 21.21
CA ARG A 178 -7.77 3.10 20.76
C ARG A 178 -6.86 4.21 21.29
N GLY A 179 -5.61 3.90 21.64
CA GLY A 179 -4.61 4.91 22.03
C GLY A 179 -4.37 5.97 20.95
N GLY A 180 -3.73 7.07 21.32
CA GLY A 180 -3.41 8.15 20.38
C GLY A 180 -2.50 7.68 19.24
N THR A 181 -2.69 8.23 18.05
CA THR A 181 -1.94 7.89 16.83
C THR A 181 -1.17 9.09 16.25
N PRO A 182 -0.31 9.76 17.07
CA PRO A 182 0.33 11.00 16.68
C PRO A 182 1.27 10.86 15.47
N VAL A 183 1.97 9.73 15.32
CA VAL A 183 2.88 9.51 14.18
C VAL A 183 2.09 9.29 12.90
N THR A 184 1.00 8.51 12.96
CA THR A 184 0.10 8.32 11.82
C THR A 184 -0.46 9.67 11.35
N ILE A 185 -0.97 10.48 12.28
CA ILE A 185 -1.49 11.83 11.98
C ILE A 185 -0.40 12.72 11.39
N GLY A 186 0.80 12.71 11.99
CA GLY A 186 1.94 13.50 11.52
C GLY A 186 2.36 13.16 10.09
N ILE A 187 2.44 11.87 9.75
CA ILE A 187 2.76 11.42 8.38
C ILE A 187 1.68 11.87 7.40
N ILE A 188 0.40 11.69 7.74
CA ILE A 188 -0.72 12.12 6.88
C ILE A 188 -0.68 13.63 6.66
N ALA A 189 -0.43 14.42 7.72
CA ALA A 189 -0.33 15.87 7.63
C ALA A 189 0.83 16.29 6.71
N ILE A 190 2.00 15.66 6.81
CA ILE A 190 3.14 15.93 5.92
C ILE A 190 2.79 15.58 4.47
N CYS A 191 2.20 14.41 4.22
CA CYS A 191 1.74 14.02 2.88
C CYS A 191 0.74 15.04 2.31
N ALA A 192 -0.18 15.55 3.12
CA ALA A 192 -1.16 16.55 2.70
C ALA A 192 -0.49 17.89 2.36
N VAL A 193 0.45 18.36 3.19
CA VAL A 193 1.21 19.59 2.94
C VAL A 193 2.02 19.48 1.64
N LEU A 194 2.72 18.37 1.42
CA LEU A 194 3.46 18.14 0.18
C LEU A 194 2.54 17.94 -1.02
N GLY A 195 1.35 17.36 -0.82
CA GLY A 195 0.31 17.29 -1.84
C GLY A 195 -0.14 18.68 -2.30
N VAL A 196 -0.42 19.59 -1.36
CA VAL A 196 -0.73 21.00 -1.67
C VAL A 196 0.44 21.68 -2.38
N LEU A 197 1.67 21.47 -1.91
CA LEU A 197 2.86 22.04 -2.54
C LEU A 197 3.04 21.53 -3.98
N THR A 198 2.79 20.25 -4.23
CA THR A 198 2.79 19.65 -5.57
C THR A 198 1.74 20.30 -6.47
N LEU A 199 0.53 20.56 -5.95
CA LEU A 199 -0.54 21.23 -6.71
C LEU A 199 -0.19 22.68 -7.08
N ILE A 200 0.55 23.39 -6.23
CA ILE A 200 1.05 24.73 -6.52
C ILE A 200 2.15 24.65 -7.60
N TRP A 201 3.16 23.79 -7.40
CA TRP A 201 4.32 23.74 -8.28
C TRP A 201 3.98 23.22 -9.68
N LYS A 202 3.06 22.26 -9.80
CA LYS A 202 2.64 21.73 -11.10
C LYS A 202 2.05 22.78 -12.03
N GLN A 203 1.52 23.91 -11.50
CA GLN A 203 1.04 25.01 -12.34
C GLN A 203 2.18 25.67 -13.13
N SER A 204 3.40 25.64 -12.58
CA SER A 204 4.58 26.28 -13.19
C SER A 204 5.44 25.33 -14.03
N MET A 205 5.46 24.03 -13.70
CA MET A 205 6.41 23.08 -14.31
C MET A 205 5.78 21.75 -14.74
N GLY A 206 4.47 21.56 -14.57
CA GLY A 206 3.80 20.29 -14.81
C GLY A 206 3.94 19.29 -13.67
N THR A 207 3.11 18.24 -13.70
CA THR A 207 2.99 17.27 -12.58
C THR A 207 4.27 16.46 -12.35
N THR A 208 4.83 15.86 -13.41
CA THR A 208 6.00 14.99 -13.29
C THR A 208 7.20 15.77 -12.79
N GLN A 209 7.52 16.92 -13.39
CA GLN A 209 8.61 17.77 -12.93
C GLN A 209 8.39 18.26 -11.50
N ALA A 210 7.18 18.63 -11.10
CA ALA A 210 6.90 19.02 -9.72
C ALA A 210 7.21 17.90 -8.72
N LEU A 211 6.84 16.65 -9.04
CA LEU A 211 7.15 15.49 -8.23
C LEU A 211 8.65 15.19 -8.21
N VAL A 212 9.32 15.22 -9.37
CA VAL A 212 10.78 15.04 -9.46
C VAL A 212 11.51 16.11 -8.66
N SER A 213 11.11 17.36 -8.78
CA SER A 213 11.63 18.46 -7.97
C SER A 213 11.44 18.20 -6.47
N LEU A 214 10.24 17.82 -6.04
CA LEU A 214 9.94 17.59 -4.63
C LEU A 214 10.60 16.34 -4.03
N GLY A 215 11.14 15.45 -4.86
CA GLY A 215 11.90 14.29 -4.41
C GLY A 215 11.38 12.93 -4.85
N ALA A 216 10.67 12.84 -5.98
CA ALA A 216 10.44 11.55 -6.62
C ALA A 216 11.77 10.80 -6.78
N THR A 217 11.75 9.50 -6.54
CA THR A 217 12.96 8.68 -6.53
C THR A 217 13.11 7.90 -7.82
N SER A 218 14.33 7.69 -8.27
CA SER A 218 14.66 6.76 -9.35
C SER A 218 16.04 6.17 -9.10
N GLY A 219 16.26 4.95 -9.59
CA GLY A 219 17.55 4.26 -9.48
C GLY A 219 18.73 5.11 -9.95
N PRO A 220 18.68 5.70 -11.16
CA PRO A 220 19.75 6.57 -11.66
C PRO A 220 20.02 7.79 -10.78
N ALA A 221 18.99 8.49 -10.29
CA ALA A 221 19.17 9.70 -9.48
C ALA A 221 19.81 9.39 -8.12
N VAL A 222 19.39 8.31 -7.47
CA VAL A 222 19.99 7.88 -6.19
C VAL A 222 21.44 7.44 -6.41
N LYS A 223 21.74 6.70 -7.49
CA LYS A 223 23.10 6.28 -7.84
C LYS A 223 24.02 7.45 -8.20
N SER A 224 23.48 8.60 -8.63
CA SER A 224 24.24 9.84 -8.83
C SER A 224 24.40 10.70 -7.58
N GLY A 225 24.03 10.19 -6.40
CA GLY A 225 24.25 10.85 -5.10
C GLY A 225 23.03 11.57 -4.52
N GLU A 226 21.87 11.54 -5.18
CA GLU A 226 20.64 12.19 -4.68
C GLU A 226 19.88 11.30 -3.67
N VAL A 227 20.60 10.79 -2.66
CA VAL A 227 20.09 9.83 -1.67
C VAL A 227 18.93 10.35 -0.82
N TRP A 228 18.78 11.68 -0.73
CA TRP A 228 17.65 12.33 -0.05
C TRP A 228 16.30 11.99 -0.71
N ARG A 229 16.28 11.55 -1.97
CA ARG A 229 15.05 11.12 -2.66
C ARG A 229 14.43 9.86 -2.06
N ILE A 230 15.24 9.01 -1.42
CA ILE A 230 14.82 7.70 -0.87
C ILE A 230 13.63 7.84 0.08
N PHE A 231 13.68 8.81 1.00
CA PHE A 231 12.59 9.05 1.95
C PHE A 231 11.63 10.14 1.48
N ALA A 232 12.09 11.13 0.71
CA ALA A 232 11.21 12.20 0.23
C ALA A 232 10.07 11.66 -0.65
N SER A 233 10.37 10.70 -1.53
CA SER A 233 9.39 10.11 -2.44
C SER A 233 8.21 9.43 -1.73
N ALA A 234 8.42 8.92 -0.51
CA ALA A 234 7.39 8.24 0.28
C ALA A 234 6.24 9.17 0.73
N PHE A 235 6.40 10.49 0.60
CA PHE A 235 5.38 11.46 0.98
C PHE A 235 4.69 12.13 -0.22
N LEU A 236 5.16 11.83 -1.43
CA LEU A 236 4.64 12.41 -2.67
C LEU A 236 3.64 11.47 -3.32
N HIS A 237 2.70 12.01 -4.09
CA HIS A 237 1.63 11.23 -4.70
C HIS A 237 1.34 11.73 -6.12
N ALA A 238 1.32 10.81 -7.08
CA ALA A 238 1.15 11.12 -8.50
C ALA A 238 -0.25 11.67 -8.86
N SER A 239 -1.27 11.37 -8.04
CA SER A 239 -2.64 11.82 -8.26
C SER A 239 -3.41 11.96 -6.94
N VAL A 240 -4.54 12.67 -6.98
CA VAL A 240 -5.44 12.81 -5.82
C VAL A 240 -5.98 11.45 -5.37
N MET A 241 -6.36 10.58 -6.31
CA MET A 241 -6.84 9.25 -5.98
C MET A 241 -5.74 8.40 -5.32
N HIS A 242 -4.51 8.45 -5.83
CA HIS A 242 -3.36 7.77 -5.23
C HIS A 242 -3.11 8.26 -3.80
N PHE A 243 -3.18 9.58 -3.57
CA PHE A 243 -3.11 10.16 -2.22
C PHE A 243 -4.22 9.65 -1.30
N VAL A 244 -5.49 9.75 -1.70
CA VAL A 244 -6.63 9.33 -0.87
C VAL A 244 -6.54 7.86 -0.50
N MET A 245 -6.24 6.98 -1.46
CA MET A 245 -6.13 5.55 -1.19
C MET A 245 -5.00 5.22 -0.21
N ASN A 246 -3.84 5.87 -0.35
CA ASN A 246 -2.74 5.70 0.61
C ASN A 246 -3.10 6.25 1.99
N MET A 247 -3.75 7.41 2.08
CA MET A 247 -4.10 7.98 3.38
C MET A 247 -5.18 7.16 4.09
N VAL A 248 -6.16 6.59 3.37
CA VAL A 248 -7.14 5.66 3.94
C VAL A 248 -6.47 4.38 4.44
N ALA A 249 -5.55 3.81 3.66
CA ALA A 249 -4.80 2.62 4.05
C ALA A 249 -3.89 2.88 5.26
N LEU A 250 -3.15 3.99 5.24
CA LEU A 250 -2.28 4.43 6.34
C LEU A 250 -3.08 4.73 7.60
N TRP A 251 -4.23 5.39 7.48
CA TRP A 251 -5.12 5.65 8.62
C TRP A 251 -5.62 4.35 9.23
N SER A 252 -6.16 3.45 8.40
CA SER A 252 -6.68 2.15 8.85
C SER A 252 -5.61 1.30 9.55
N LEU A 253 -4.44 1.16 8.94
CA LEU A 253 -3.34 0.38 9.51
C LEU A 253 -2.66 1.09 10.69
N GLY A 254 -2.54 2.42 10.65
CA GLY A 254 -1.95 3.23 11.71
C GLY A 254 -2.79 3.23 12.98
N LEU A 255 -4.11 3.40 12.86
CA LEU A 255 -5.06 3.26 13.98
C LEU A 255 -4.98 1.90 14.66
N MET A 256 -4.58 0.86 13.94
CA MET A 256 -4.40 -0.47 14.50
C MET A 256 -2.98 -0.66 15.07
N LEU A 257 -1.94 -0.40 14.28
CA LEU A 257 -0.56 -0.78 14.62
C LEU A 257 0.12 0.20 15.57
N GLU A 258 -0.14 1.50 15.48
CA GLU A 258 0.53 2.48 16.35
C GLU A 258 0.18 2.25 17.83
N PRO A 259 -1.10 2.01 18.21
CA PRO A 259 -1.43 1.61 19.57
C PRO A 259 -0.90 0.24 19.99
N ILE A 260 -0.68 -0.69 19.05
CA ILE A 260 -0.14 -2.03 19.35
C ILE A 260 1.36 -2.01 19.61
N LEU A 261 2.10 -1.17 18.88
CA LEU A 261 3.56 -1.14 18.87
C LEU A 261 4.14 0.00 19.72
N GLY A 262 3.36 1.06 19.93
CA GLY A 262 3.83 2.36 20.41
C GLY A 262 4.39 3.20 19.26
N SER A 263 4.31 4.54 19.41
CA SER A 263 4.70 5.50 18.37
C SER A 263 6.16 5.35 17.90
N ARG A 264 7.10 5.00 18.78
CA ARG A 264 8.52 4.87 18.41
C ARG A 264 8.75 3.65 17.50
N ARG A 265 8.25 2.48 17.89
CA ARG A 265 8.33 1.27 17.05
C ARG A 265 7.56 1.46 15.75
N PHE A 266 6.41 2.12 15.78
CA PHE A 266 5.63 2.43 14.58
C PHE A 266 6.41 3.33 13.61
N LEU A 267 7.07 4.38 14.10
CA LEU A 267 7.90 5.26 13.28
C LEU A 267 9.07 4.50 12.64
N VAL A 268 9.78 3.66 13.42
CA VAL A 268 10.87 2.81 12.90
C VAL A 268 10.34 1.83 11.86
N LEU A 269 9.20 1.18 12.10
CA LEU A 269 8.57 0.27 11.16
C LEU A 269 8.22 0.98 9.85
N TYR A 270 7.53 2.13 9.93
CA TYR A 270 7.12 2.90 8.76
C TYR A 270 8.34 3.35 7.95
N GLY A 271 9.34 3.94 8.61
CA GLY A 271 10.55 4.44 7.97
C GLY A 271 11.37 3.32 7.32
N LEU A 272 11.63 2.22 8.03
CA LEU A 272 12.37 1.09 7.46
C LEU A 272 11.58 0.43 6.32
N SER A 273 10.27 0.33 6.41
CA SER A 273 9.45 -0.18 5.31
C SER A 273 9.54 0.71 4.06
N GLY A 274 9.48 2.03 4.24
CA GLY A 274 9.71 2.98 3.14
C GLY A 274 11.11 2.85 2.54
N LEU A 275 12.14 2.69 3.37
CA LEU A 275 13.52 2.45 2.95
C LEU A 275 13.64 1.16 2.13
N GLY A 276 13.03 0.05 2.58
CA GLY A 276 13.06 -1.23 1.87
C GLY A 276 12.43 -1.14 0.48
N GLY A 277 11.31 -0.42 0.38
CA GLY A 277 10.68 -0.16 -0.92
C GLY A 277 11.57 0.68 -1.83
N ALA A 278 12.06 1.81 -1.35
CA ALA A 278 12.91 2.70 -2.14
C ALA A 278 14.23 2.04 -2.58
N LEU A 279 14.83 1.19 -1.74
CA LEU A 279 16.02 0.41 -2.09
C LEU A 279 15.72 -0.63 -3.16
N ALA A 280 14.61 -1.36 -3.05
CA ALA A 280 14.21 -2.33 -4.07
C ALA A 280 14.03 -1.65 -5.45
N THR A 281 13.32 -0.52 -5.51
CA THR A 281 13.18 0.29 -6.73
C THR A 281 14.53 0.78 -7.25
N THR A 282 15.41 1.26 -6.35
CA THR A 282 16.71 1.82 -6.74
C THR A 282 17.67 0.78 -7.31
N LEU A 283 17.68 -0.42 -6.71
CA LEU A 283 18.63 -1.47 -7.05
C LEU A 283 18.13 -2.33 -8.22
N LEU A 284 16.83 -2.60 -8.29
CA LEU A 284 16.24 -3.56 -9.24
C LEU A 284 15.39 -2.90 -10.32
N GLY A 285 15.05 -1.63 -10.19
CA GLY A 285 14.17 -0.91 -11.13
C GLY A 285 14.86 -0.48 -12.41
N SER A 286 14.07 -0.30 -13.47
CA SER A 286 14.49 0.15 -14.81
C SER A 286 14.71 1.67 -14.94
N GLY A 287 14.76 2.38 -13.81
CA GLY A 287 15.04 3.83 -13.76
C GLY A 287 13.83 4.76 -13.88
N GLN A 288 12.62 4.20 -13.83
CA GLN A 288 11.37 4.99 -13.76
C GLN A 288 11.28 5.78 -12.45
N TRP A 289 10.59 6.92 -12.49
CA TRP A 289 10.31 7.72 -11.30
C TRP A 289 9.23 7.08 -10.44
N SER A 290 9.43 7.09 -9.12
CA SER A 290 8.56 6.49 -8.13
C SER A 290 8.24 7.48 -7.00
N VAL A 291 6.97 7.47 -6.59
CA VAL A 291 6.41 8.27 -5.49
C VAL A 291 5.33 7.45 -4.79
N GLY A 292 5.11 7.71 -3.51
CA GLY A 292 3.98 7.18 -2.76
C GLY A 292 4.38 6.57 -1.42
N ALA A 293 3.49 6.71 -0.44
CA ALA A 293 3.63 6.06 0.86
C ALA A 293 3.44 4.54 0.80
N SER A 294 3.06 4.01 -0.36
CA SER A 294 2.59 2.63 -0.53
C SER A 294 3.64 1.58 -0.17
N GLY A 295 4.93 1.81 -0.42
CA GLY A 295 6.00 0.91 0.04
C GLY A 295 6.04 0.77 1.57
N ALA A 296 5.90 1.88 2.29
CA ALA A 296 5.80 1.86 3.75
C ALA A 296 4.50 1.18 4.24
N ILE A 297 3.38 1.46 3.57
CA ILE A 297 2.06 0.85 3.85
C ILE A 297 2.10 -0.67 3.63
N TRP A 298 2.80 -1.15 2.60
CA TRP A 298 3.04 -2.57 2.38
C TRP A 298 3.80 -3.23 3.53
N GLY A 299 4.80 -2.52 4.07
CA GLY A 299 5.49 -2.97 5.28
C GLY A 299 4.59 -2.99 6.52
N LEU A 300 3.67 -2.03 6.66
CA LEU A 300 2.64 -2.08 7.71
C LEU A 300 1.70 -3.28 7.52
N MET A 301 1.24 -3.54 6.30
CA MET A 301 0.33 -4.65 6.00
C MET A 301 0.99 -6.01 6.29
N THR A 302 2.25 -6.17 5.92
CA THR A 302 3.03 -7.38 6.23
C THR A 302 3.48 -7.45 7.69
N ALA A 303 3.56 -6.34 8.41
CA ALA A 303 3.70 -6.34 9.87
C ALA A 303 2.47 -6.97 10.55
N VAL A 304 1.26 -6.71 10.05
CA VAL A 304 0.04 -7.41 10.52
C VAL A 304 0.18 -8.91 10.29
N LEU A 305 0.65 -9.33 9.11
CA LEU A 305 0.91 -10.74 8.80
C LEU A 305 1.95 -11.34 9.75
N ALA A 306 3.04 -10.63 10.03
CA ALA A 306 4.07 -11.07 10.97
C ALA A 306 3.53 -11.23 12.39
N ILE A 307 2.69 -10.31 12.88
CA ILE A 307 2.02 -10.43 14.19
C ILE A 307 1.08 -11.63 14.20
N VAL A 308 0.37 -11.87 13.11
CA VAL A 308 -0.53 -13.02 12.96
C VAL A 308 0.23 -14.35 12.99
N LEU A 309 1.37 -14.44 12.30
CA LEU A 309 2.19 -15.65 12.23
C LEU A 309 3.01 -15.87 13.50
N PHE A 310 3.43 -14.77 14.16
CA PHE A 310 4.23 -14.80 15.38
C PHE A 310 3.59 -13.92 16.48
N PRO A 311 2.43 -14.32 17.06
CA PRO A 311 1.65 -13.46 17.95
C PRO A 311 2.35 -13.02 19.21
N ARG A 312 3.18 -13.89 19.82
CA ARG A 312 3.99 -13.59 21.02
C ARG A 312 3.21 -12.91 22.17
N GLY A 313 1.91 -13.18 22.30
CA GLY A 313 1.05 -12.52 23.29
C GLY A 313 0.78 -11.03 23.03
N ILE A 314 1.14 -10.48 21.87
CA ILE A 314 0.97 -9.06 21.53
C ILE A 314 -0.51 -8.68 21.40
N LEU A 315 -1.38 -9.63 21.09
CA LEU A 315 -2.82 -9.42 20.97
C LEU A 315 -3.56 -10.62 21.57
N PRO A 316 -4.81 -10.43 22.04
CA PRO A 316 -5.61 -11.53 22.55
C PRO A 316 -5.83 -12.62 21.48
N PRO A 317 -5.89 -13.91 21.85
CA PRO A 317 -6.01 -15.03 20.90
C PRO A 317 -7.20 -14.92 19.94
N LEU A 318 -8.35 -14.43 20.43
CA LEU A 318 -9.54 -14.23 19.63
C LEU A 318 -9.34 -13.10 18.60
N PHE A 319 -8.64 -12.03 18.96
CA PHE A 319 -8.30 -10.95 18.04
C PHE A 319 -7.32 -11.40 16.96
N ILE A 320 -6.29 -12.18 17.31
CA ILE A 320 -5.37 -12.80 16.35
C ILE A 320 -6.12 -13.68 15.35
N THR A 321 -7.10 -14.45 15.81
CA THR A 321 -7.87 -15.30 14.90
C THR A 321 -8.72 -14.48 13.94
N ARG A 322 -9.33 -13.39 14.42
CA ARG A 322 -10.06 -12.45 13.55
C ARG A 322 -9.14 -11.83 12.50
N LEU A 323 -7.93 -11.41 12.90
CA LEU A 323 -6.95 -10.89 11.97
C LEU A 323 -6.51 -11.94 10.95
N LYS A 324 -6.23 -13.19 11.38
CA LYS A 324 -5.90 -14.32 10.47
C LYS A 324 -6.94 -14.49 9.36
N GLN A 325 -8.21 -14.49 9.72
CA GLN A 325 -9.33 -14.71 8.79
C GLN A 325 -9.62 -13.50 7.91
N GLY A 326 -9.22 -12.29 8.33
CA GLY A 326 -9.45 -11.03 7.61
C GLY A 326 -8.23 -10.51 6.84
N ALA A 327 -7.01 -10.96 7.16
CA ALA A 327 -5.76 -10.39 6.64
C ALA A 327 -5.62 -10.50 5.12
N TRP A 328 -6.23 -11.52 4.51
CA TRP A 328 -6.24 -11.68 3.06
C TRP A 328 -7.07 -10.61 2.35
N ARG A 329 -8.08 -10.01 3.02
CA ARG A 329 -9.00 -9.04 2.41
C ARG A 329 -8.31 -7.76 1.94
N PRO A 330 -7.43 -7.11 2.73
CA PRO A 330 -6.61 -6.01 2.22
C PRO A 330 -5.43 -6.52 1.39
N LEU A 331 -4.84 -7.68 1.72
CA LEU A 331 -3.61 -8.16 1.09
C LEU A 331 -3.81 -8.55 -0.39
N VAL A 332 -4.83 -9.37 -0.70
CA VAL A 332 -5.04 -9.88 -2.06
C VAL A 332 -5.31 -8.77 -3.08
N PRO A 333 -6.24 -7.82 -2.86
CA PRO A 333 -6.43 -6.70 -3.79
C PRO A 333 -5.18 -5.85 -3.95
N ASN A 334 -4.42 -5.59 -2.87
CA ASN A 334 -3.19 -4.82 -2.97
C ASN A 334 -2.12 -5.55 -3.79
N VAL A 335 -1.97 -6.87 -3.63
CA VAL A 335 -1.08 -7.68 -4.49
C VAL A 335 -1.46 -7.49 -5.96
N LEU A 336 -2.74 -7.61 -6.31
CA LEU A 336 -3.21 -7.45 -7.69
C LEU A 336 -2.95 -6.04 -8.22
N ILE A 337 -3.29 -5.01 -7.44
CA ILE A 337 -3.05 -3.59 -7.79
C ILE A 337 -1.56 -3.33 -8.00
N SER A 338 -0.66 -4.03 -7.30
CA SER A 338 0.78 -3.85 -7.46
C SER A 338 1.27 -4.13 -8.87
N PHE A 339 0.58 -5.01 -9.61
CA PHE A 339 0.94 -5.35 -10.98
C PHE A 339 0.27 -4.45 -12.03
N PHE A 340 -0.52 -3.45 -11.64
CA PHE A 340 -1.11 -2.52 -12.58
C PHE A 340 -0.07 -1.56 -13.17
N PRO A 341 -0.18 -1.18 -14.46
CA PRO A 341 0.71 -0.20 -15.06
C PRO A 341 0.76 1.11 -14.27
N GLY A 342 1.96 1.65 -14.08
CA GLY A 342 2.18 2.87 -13.28
C GLY A 342 2.28 2.64 -11.78
N VAL A 343 2.21 1.40 -11.30
CA VAL A 343 2.43 1.04 -9.89
C VAL A 343 3.83 0.45 -9.69
N ASP A 344 4.54 0.95 -8.68
CA ASP A 344 5.87 0.47 -8.33
C ASP A 344 5.78 -0.79 -7.47
N TYR A 345 5.69 -1.95 -8.12
CA TYR A 345 5.65 -3.25 -7.44
C TYR A 345 6.94 -3.53 -6.65
N LEU A 346 8.10 -3.01 -7.09
CA LEU A 346 9.36 -3.19 -6.37
C LEU A 346 9.31 -2.46 -5.04
N ALA A 347 8.79 -1.24 -5.02
CA ALA A 347 8.57 -0.51 -3.78
C ALA A 347 7.61 -1.25 -2.84
N HIS A 348 6.51 -1.80 -3.38
CA HIS A 348 5.53 -2.56 -2.61
C HIS A 348 6.14 -3.80 -1.96
N PHE A 349 6.73 -4.71 -2.75
CA PHE A 349 7.27 -5.95 -2.21
C PHE A 349 8.54 -5.73 -1.39
N GLY A 350 9.41 -4.78 -1.78
CA GLY A 350 10.60 -4.42 -1.00
C GLY A 350 10.24 -3.89 0.39
N GLY A 351 9.25 -2.98 0.46
CA GLY A 351 8.75 -2.48 1.73
C GLY A 351 8.03 -3.54 2.55
N GLY A 352 7.25 -4.41 1.88
CA GLY A 352 6.61 -5.57 2.49
C GLY A 352 7.61 -6.56 3.12
N ILE A 353 8.66 -6.93 2.40
CA ILE A 353 9.69 -7.84 2.93
C ILE A 353 10.35 -7.22 4.16
N LEU A 354 10.79 -5.96 4.09
CA LEU A 354 11.48 -5.35 5.20
C LEU A 354 10.55 -5.12 6.40
N GLY A 355 9.31 -4.69 6.18
CA GLY A 355 8.31 -4.55 7.24
C GLY A 355 7.98 -5.87 7.93
N PHE A 356 7.84 -6.96 7.17
CA PHE A 356 7.68 -8.31 7.72
C PHE A 356 8.86 -8.71 8.59
N VAL A 357 10.09 -8.62 8.06
CA VAL A 357 11.32 -9.03 8.77
C VAL A 357 11.54 -8.21 10.03
N VAL A 358 11.40 -6.89 9.95
CA VAL A 358 11.56 -5.98 11.09
C VAL A 358 10.57 -6.31 12.20
N THR A 359 9.31 -6.58 11.85
CA THR A 359 8.26 -6.94 12.81
C THR A 359 8.47 -8.33 13.39
N ALA A 360 8.73 -9.32 12.53
CA ALA A 360 8.91 -10.71 12.90
C ALA A 360 10.14 -10.93 13.78
N LEU A 361 11.23 -10.19 13.57
CA LEU A 361 12.49 -10.41 14.29
C LEU A 361 12.75 -9.38 15.38
N PHE A 362 12.40 -8.10 15.22
CA PHE A 362 12.90 -7.06 16.12
C PHE A 362 11.78 -6.40 16.93
N LEU A 363 10.73 -5.91 16.27
CA LEU A 363 9.74 -5.07 16.95
C LEU A 363 8.76 -5.85 17.81
N GLY A 364 8.50 -7.13 17.50
CA GLY A 364 7.73 -8.01 18.37
C GLY A 364 8.45 -8.43 19.65
N ARG A 365 9.77 -8.19 19.76
CA ARG A 365 10.57 -8.61 20.93
C ARG A 365 10.53 -7.57 22.05
N GLY A 366 10.17 -8.03 23.24
CA GLY A 366 10.08 -7.21 24.44
C GLY A 366 8.89 -6.24 24.45
N LEU A 367 7.85 -6.47 23.63
CA LEU A 367 6.52 -5.95 23.98
C LEU A 367 6.02 -6.74 25.17
N LYS A 368 5.40 -6.07 26.14
CA LYS A 368 4.71 -6.77 27.24
C LYS A 368 3.55 -7.57 26.63
N PRO A 369 3.35 -8.85 27.00
CA PRO A 369 2.14 -9.58 26.65
C PRO A 369 0.88 -8.79 26.99
N VAL A 370 -0.22 -8.99 26.27
CA VAL A 370 -1.48 -8.26 26.53
C VAL A 370 -2.00 -8.57 27.93
N GLU A 371 -1.67 -9.76 28.45
CA GLU A 371 -1.96 -10.25 29.79
C GLU A 371 -1.14 -9.55 30.87
N GLU A 372 -0.02 -8.91 30.53
CA GLU A 372 0.82 -8.16 31.48
C GLU A 372 0.60 -6.64 31.36
N ARG A 373 -0.14 -6.19 30.34
CA ARG A 373 -0.55 -4.79 30.11
C ARG A 373 -1.81 -4.40 30.90
N ILE A 374 -2.06 -5.08 32.02
CA ILE A 374 -3.33 -4.98 32.76
C ILE A 374 -3.46 -3.65 33.51
N ASP A 375 -2.35 -3.06 33.99
CA ASP A 375 -2.37 -1.86 34.85
C ASP A 375 -1.61 -0.64 34.32
N GLU A 376 -0.68 -0.79 33.37
CA GLU A 376 0.13 0.32 32.86
C GLU A 376 -0.32 0.73 31.44
N GLY A 377 -0.60 2.01 31.24
CA GLY A 377 -0.97 2.59 29.94
C GLY A 377 0.17 2.64 28.91
N ASP A 378 1.35 2.08 29.23
CA ASP A 378 2.52 2.12 28.36
C ASP A 378 2.77 0.76 27.70
N VAL A 379 2.71 0.77 26.36
CA VAL A 379 2.92 -0.43 25.52
C VAL A 379 4.41 -0.76 25.41
N GLU A 380 5.28 0.23 25.66
CA GLU A 380 6.73 0.05 25.73
C GLU A 380 7.17 -0.12 27.19
N PRO A 381 7.80 -1.25 27.59
CA PRO A 381 8.38 -1.34 28.92
C PRO A 381 9.60 -0.40 29.03
N GLY A 382 9.43 0.72 29.75
CA GLY A 382 10.50 1.61 30.19
C GLY A 382 11.35 2.27 29.09
N PRO A 383 12.32 3.12 29.47
CA PRO A 383 13.18 3.81 28.51
C PRO A 383 14.09 2.82 27.77
N ARG A 384 13.88 2.68 26.45
CA ARG A 384 14.76 1.94 25.53
C ARG A 384 15.60 2.92 24.72
N PRO A 385 16.79 3.34 25.21
CA PRO A 385 17.55 4.43 24.60
C PRO A 385 17.90 4.16 23.13
N LEU A 386 18.24 2.91 22.78
CA LEU A 386 18.54 2.52 21.40
C LEU A 386 17.33 2.62 20.47
N LEU A 387 16.14 2.23 20.94
CA LEU A 387 14.91 2.35 20.15
C LEU A 387 14.52 3.81 19.97
N SER A 388 14.62 4.62 21.04
CA SER A 388 14.37 6.06 20.98
C SER A 388 15.34 6.74 20.01
N LEU A 389 16.64 6.41 20.09
CA LEU A 389 17.64 6.91 19.16
C LEU A 389 17.32 6.50 17.71
N ALA A 390 16.98 5.23 17.47
CA ALA A 390 16.61 4.76 16.14
C ALA A 390 15.37 5.49 15.59
N ALA A 391 14.33 5.67 16.40
CA ALA A 391 13.14 6.41 16.02
C ALA A 391 13.45 7.89 15.70
N THR A 392 14.27 8.54 16.53
CA THR A 392 14.72 9.91 16.31
C THR A 392 15.53 10.04 15.03
N LEU A 393 16.48 9.12 14.77
CA LEU A 393 17.29 9.12 13.56
C LEU A 393 16.43 8.90 12.31
N VAL A 394 15.51 7.93 12.34
CA VAL A 394 14.57 7.67 11.24
C VAL A 394 13.71 8.90 10.95
N GLY A 395 13.10 9.50 11.98
CA GLY A 395 12.31 10.72 11.84
C GLY A 395 13.13 11.90 11.31
N ALA A 396 14.35 12.09 11.82
CA ALA A 396 15.24 13.15 11.37
C ALA A 396 15.64 12.97 9.89
N VAL A 397 16.02 11.77 9.47
CA VAL A 397 16.39 11.46 8.08
C VAL A 397 15.20 11.66 7.13
N MET A 398 13.99 11.29 7.54
CA MET A 398 12.77 11.54 6.78
C MET A 398 12.53 13.05 6.59
N LEU A 399 12.62 13.83 7.67
CA LEU A 399 12.43 15.28 7.63
C LEU A 399 13.51 16.00 6.82
N VAL A 400 14.79 15.60 6.97
CA VAL A 400 15.91 16.14 6.18
C VAL A 400 15.72 15.84 4.70
N SER A 401 15.29 14.62 4.36
CA SER A 401 14.98 14.22 2.98
C SER A 401 13.88 15.09 2.36
N ILE A 402 12.79 15.33 3.09
CA ILE A 402 11.70 16.22 2.66
C ILE A 402 12.22 17.66 2.50
N GLY A 403 12.96 18.16 3.50
CA GLY A 403 13.52 19.50 3.48
C GLY A 403 14.46 19.74 2.30
N ALA A 404 15.29 18.74 1.97
CA ALA A 404 16.17 18.77 0.81
C ALA A 404 15.37 18.83 -0.50
N GLY A 405 14.31 18.02 -0.65
CA GLY A 405 13.45 18.07 -1.83
C GLY A 405 12.77 19.42 -2.03
N VAL A 406 12.25 20.01 -0.94
CA VAL A 406 11.68 21.35 -1.00
C VAL A 406 12.77 22.37 -1.37
N ALA A 407 13.90 22.40 -0.65
CA ALA A 407 14.96 23.41 -0.82
C ALA A 407 15.66 23.37 -2.19
N LEU A 408 15.96 22.16 -2.68
CA LEU A 408 16.76 21.94 -3.88
C LEU A 408 15.94 21.84 -5.17
N GLY A 409 14.67 21.43 -5.08
CA GLY A 409 13.85 21.20 -6.27
C GLY A 409 12.95 22.36 -6.68
N GLY A 410 12.76 23.35 -5.82
CA GLY A 410 11.69 24.33 -5.99
C GLY A 410 11.79 25.21 -7.23
N PRO A 411 10.68 25.87 -7.64
CA PRO A 411 10.62 26.73 -8.82
C PRO A 411 11.68 27.83 -8.86
N TRP A 412 12.22 28.23 -7.71
CA TRP A 412 13.32 29.20 -7.62
C TRP A 412 14.63 28.70 -8.22
N THR A 413 14.89 27.39 -8.22
CA THR A 413 16.08 26.83 -8.90
C THR A 413 15.94 26.97 -10.41
N MET A 414 14.73 26.83 -10.93
CA MET A 414 14.40 27.00 -12.34
C MET A 414 14.47 28.47 -12.80
N LYS A 415 14.55 29.43 -11.87
CA LYS A 415 14.83 30.84 -12.20
C LYS A 415 16.32 31.10 -12.49
N LYS A 416 17.22 30.31 -11.91
CA LYS A 416 18.65 30.43 -12.20
C LYS A 416 18.95 29.72 -13.53
N PRO A 417 19.82 30.28 -14.39
CA PRO A 417 20.27 29.55 -15.57
C PRO A 417 20.93 28.23 -15.19
N PRO A 418 20.62 27.12 -15.87
CA PRO A 418 21.30 25.86 -15.62
C PRO A 418 22.79 26.00 -15.96
N ALA A 419 23.64 25.33 -15.19
CA ALA A 419 25.04 25.18 -15.55
C ALA A 419 25.15 24.45 -16.89
N MET A 420 26.08 24.88 -17.75
CA MET A 420 26.34 24.25 -19.04
C MET A 420 27.51 23.27 -18.90
N THR A 421 27.38 22.08 -19.48
CA THR A 421 28.37 21.01 -19.45
C THR A 421 28.67 20.59 -20.89
N ARG A 422 29.96 20.55 -21.25
CA ARG A 422 30.39 20.07 -22.57
C ARG A 422 30.16 18.56 -22.70
N THR A 423 29.40 18.17 -23.72
CA THR A 423 29.20 16.79 -24.14
C THR A 423 29.87 16.57 -25.49
N THR A 424 30.75 15.58 -25.56
CA THR A 424 31.39 15.18 -26.81
C THR A 424 30.52 14.18 -27.57
N LEU A 425 30.48 14.32 -28.89
CA LEU A 425 29.75 13.46 -29.83
C LEU A 425 30.77 12.82 -30.80
N PRO A 426 31.46 11.74 -30.37
CA PRO A 426 32.59 11.19 -31.14
C PRO A 426 32.21 10.76 -32.55
N ASP A 427 31.06 10.10 -32.69
CA ASP A 427 30.58 9.57 -33.99
C ASP A 427 30.32 10.68 -35.02
N LEU A 428 30.16 11.93 -34.57
CA LEU A 428 29.94 13.09 -35.43
C LEU A 428 31.17 14.01 -35.48
N GLY A 429 32.21 13.78 -34.68
CA GLY A 429 33.31 14.74 -34.55
C GLY A 429 32.85 16.12 -34.04
N LEU A 430 31.81 16.16 -33.21
CA LEU A 430 31.26 17.40 -32.66
C LEU A 430 31.41 17.43 -31.14
N SER A 431 31.42 18.62 -30.57
CA SER A 431 31.18 18.83 -29.14
C SER A 431 30.19 19.98 -28.96
N VAL A 432 29.35 19.87 -27.92
CA VAL A 432 28.29 20.84 -27.65
C VAL A 432 28.13 21.00 -26.15
N GLU A 433 27.87 22.21 -25.66
CA GLU A 433 27.47 22.41 -24.28
C GLU A 433 25.96 22.23 -24.13
N MET A 434 25.58 21.41 -23.16
CA MET A 434 24.19 21.14 -22.81
C MET A 434 23.96 21.57 -21.36
N PRO A 435 22.74 22.02 -21.00
CA PRO A 435 22.35 22.16 -19.60
C PRO A 435 22.73 20.88 -18.83
N ALA A 436 23.36 20.99 -17.66
CA ALA A 436 23.86 19.86 -16.90
C ALA A 436 22.82 18.73 -16.70
N PRO A 437 21.51 19.00 -16.48
CA PRO A 437 20.49 17.94 -16.44
C PRO A 437 20.30 17.18 -17.76
N LEU A 438 20.53 17.85 -18.89
CA LEU A 438 20.42 17.31 -20.25
C LEU A 438 21.74 16.70 -20.77
N ALA A 439 22.88 17.03 -20.17
CA ALA A 439 24.22 16.66 -20.62
C ALA A 439 24.55 15.15 -20.53
N LYS A 440 23.56 14.30 -20.22
CA LYS A 440 23.69 12.83 -20.28
C LYS A 440 23.85 12.38 -21.75
N LYS A 441 24.24 11.12 -21.94
CA LYS A 441 24.37 10.52 -23.28
C LYS A 441 23.03 10.65 -24.03
N PRO A 442 22.99 11.25 -25.24
CA PRO A 442 21.76 11.43 -25.97
C PRO A 442 21.19 10.10 -26.46
N ALA A 443 19.87 10.03 -26.58
CA ALA A 443 19.23 9.00 -27.39
C ALA A 443 19.58 9.25 -28.87
N LYS A 444 19.84 8.18 -29.61
CA LYS A 444 20.25 8.25 -31.02
C LYS A 444 19.23 7.53 -31.88
N GLU A 445 18.72 8.21 -32.89
CA GLU A 445 17.79 7.67 -33.88
C GLU A 445 18.21 8.12 -35.28
N VAL A 446 17.72 7.43 -36.30
CA VAL A 446 17.81 7.89 -37.69
C VAL A 446 16.39 8.18 -38.15
N ARG A 447 16.09 9.44 -38.48
CA ARG A 447 14.78 9.87 -38.99
C ARG A 447 14.95 10.38 -40.40
N GLU A 448 14.24 9.75 -41.35
CA GLU A 448 14.31 10.11 -42.78
C GLU A 448 15.75 10.12 -43.33
N GLY A 449 16.59 9.19 -42.86
CA GLY A 449 18.00 9.09 -43.27
C GLY A 449 18.97 10.02 -42.53
N MET A 450 18.46 10.95 -41.70
CA MET A 450 19.28 11.89 -40.92
C MET A 450 19.53 11.38 -39.49
N PRO A 451 20.77 11.45 -38.97
CA PRO A 451 21.05 11.24 -37.56
C PRO A 451 20.33 12.27 -36.68
N VAL A 452 19.61 11.79 -35.66
CA VAL A 452 18.92 12.62 -34.66
C VAL A 452 19.45 12.27 -33.27
N LEU A 453 19.89 13.30 -32.55
CA LEU A 453 20.35 13.21 -31.17
C LEU A 453 19.35 13.92 -30.26
N THR A 454 18.71 13.19 -29.35
CA THR A 454 17.74 13.75 -28.40
C THR A 454 18.34 13.82 -26.99
N PHE A 455 18.34 15.02 -26.43
CA PHE A 455 18.83 15.34 -25.09
C PHE A 455 17.67 15.74 -24.17
N GLY A 456 17.42 14.94 -23.14
CA GLY A 456 16.29 15.11 -22.24
C GLY A 456 15.03 14.42 -22.73
N ASP A 457 13.97 14.59 -21.95
CA ASP A 457 12.64 14.09 -22.27
C ASP A 457 11.59 15.00 -21.62
N ILE A 458 10.40 15.01 -22.20
CA ILE A 458 9.27 15.88 -21.88
C ILE A 458 8.72 15.68 -20.48
N ASP A 459 8.89 14.48 -19.92
CA ASP A 459 8.41 14.14 -18.58
C ASP A 459 9.41 14.51 -17.48
N ALA A 460 10.69 14.63 -17.84
CA ALA A 460 11.78 14.79 -16.86
C ALA A 460 12.55 16.12 -16.99
N SER A 461 12.31 16.90 -18.04
CA SER A 461 13.04 18.15 -18.31
C SER A 461 12.10 19.28 -18.75
N PRO A 462 12.33 20.52 -18.28
CA PRO A 462 11.52 21.68 -18.69
C PRO A 462 11.67 22.02 -20.18
N VAL A 463 12.83 21.69 -20.74
CA VAL A 463 13.17 21.78 -22.16
C VAL A 463 13.90 20.50 -22.52
N PHE A 464 13.60 19.92 -23.69
CA PHE A 464 14.46 18.91 -24.31
C PHE A 464 14.95 19.43 -25.66
N VAL A 465 16.12 18.98 -26.08
CA VAL A 465 16.81 19.48 -27.27
C VAL A 465 17.06 18.32 -28.23
N GLU A 466 16.67 18.47 -29.49
CA GLU A 466 17.09 17.59 -30.58
C GLU A 466 18.12 18.29 -31.46
N ILE A 467 19.14 17.54 -31.89
CA ILE A 467 20.08 17.97 -32.92
C ILE A 467 19.96 16.99 -34.09
N LEU A 468 19.48 17.47 -35.22
CA LEU A 468 19.49 16.73 -36.47
C LEU A 468 20.71 17.17 -37.28
N VAL A 469 21.36 16.21 -37.93
CA VAL A 469 22.59 16.43 -38.69
C VAL A 469 22.31 16.17 -40.16
N VAL A 470 22.64 17.15 -41.00
CA VAL A 470 22.60 17.04 -42.45
C VAL A 470 24.03 17.28 -42.95
N ASP A 471 24.63 16.26 -43.58
CA ASP A 471 25.95 16.40 -44.18
C ASP A 471 25.81 17.11 -45.53
N LEU A 472 26.59 18.18 -45.71
CA LEU A 472 26.70 18.92 -46.97
C LEU A 472 27.85 18.34 -47.79
N GLU A 473 27.71 18.32 -49.12
CA GLU A 473 28.78 17.86 -50.01
C GLU A 473 30.08 18.66 -49.81
N GLN A 474 29.96 19.97 -49.55
CA GLN A 474 31.06 20.86 -49.22
C GLN A 474 30.59 21.98 -48.29
N ALA A 475 31.49 22.49 -47.44
CA ALA A 475 31.22 23.69 -46.65
C ALA A 475 31.02 24.91 -47.58
N PRO A 476 29.97 25.73 -47.37
CA PRO A 476 29.75 26.91 -48.20
C PRO A 476 30.91 27.91 -48.05
N PRO A 477 31.42 28.47 -49.16
CA PRO A 477 32.45 29.51 -49.13
C PRO A 477 31.98 30.71 -48.29
N ALA A 478 32.92 31.38 -47.62
CA ALA A 478 32.60 32.53 -46.75
C ALA A 478 31.85 33.65 -47.49
N GLU A 479 32.11 33.83 -48.79
CA GLU A 479 31.47 34.84 -49.66
C GLU A 479 30.02 34.48 -50.02
N GLU A 480 29.68 33.19 -50.02
CA GLU A 480 28.35 32.66 -50.39
C GLU A 480 27.49 32.30 -49.17
N LEU A 481 28.08 32.28 -47.98
CA LEU A 481 27.41 31.92 -46.74
C LEU A 481 26.12 32.72 -46.50
N ASP A 482 26.12 34.01 -46.83
CA ASP A 482 24.94 34.87 -46.65
C ASP A 482 23.79 34.50 -47.60
N ALA A 483 24.10 34.15 -48.85
CA ALA A 483 23.11 33.69 -49.81
C ALA A 483 22.53 32.33 -49.40
N PHE A 484 23.40 31.41 -48.93
CA PHE A 484 23.00 30.10 -48.44
C PHE A 484 22.08 30.22 -47.22
N VAL A 485 22.42 31.06 -46.25
CA VAL A 485 21.60 31.31 -45.05
C VAL A 485 20.23 31.92 -45.42
N GLU A 486 20.16 32.77 -46.44
CA GLU A 486 18.87 33.29 -46.94
C GLU A 486 18.02 32.23 -47.64
N GLU A 487 18.64 31.31 -48.38
CA GLU A 487 17.93 30.16 -48.96
C GLU A 487 17.37 29.24 -47.87
N MET A 488 18.17 28.93 -46.85
CA MET A 488 17.71 28.18 -45.67
C MET A 488 16.55 28.88 -44.96
N ARG A 489 16.60 30.22 -44.84
CA ARG A 489 15.52 31.03 -44.25
C ARG A 489 14.24 30.94 -45.08
N ALA A 490 14.35 30.99 -46.40
CA ALA A 490 13.20 30.82 -47.29
C ALA A 490 12.62 29.39 -47.18
N ALA A 491 13.45 28.36 -47.15
CA ALA A 491 13.02 26.97 -46.98
C ALA A 491 12.29 26.76 -45.62
N ALA A 492 12.80 27.36 -44.54
CA ALA A 492 12.15 27.33 -43.23
C ALA A 492 10.79 28.06 -43.19
N ASP A 493 10.55 29.00 -44.10
CA ASP A 493 9.25 29.67 -44.30
C ASP A 493 8.26 28.84 -45.11
N GLU A 494 8.71 27.81 -45.83
CA GLU A 494 7.84 26.94 -46.64
C GLU A 494 7.57 25.60 -45.95
N ALA A 495 8.53 25.10 -45.17
CA ALA A 495 8.44 23.82 -44.48
C ALA A 495 8.20 23.98 -42.96
N ALA A 496 7.17 23.32 -42.44
CA ALA A 496 6.91 23.20 -41.01
C ALA A 496 6.98 21.71 -40.59
N PRO A 497 7.49 21.39 -39.38
CA PRO A 497 7.42 20.03 -38.87
C PRO A 497 5.98 19.49 -38.81
N ALA A 498 5.81 18.17 -38.93
CA ALA A 498 4.49 17.57 -38.88
C ALA A 498 3.73 17.95 -37.59
N LYS A 499 2.47 18.36 -37.72
CA LYS A 499 1.60 18.84 -36.61
C LYS A 499 2.09 20.12 -35.92
N ALA A 500 2.95 20.89 -36.57
CA ALA A 500 3.41 22.18 -36.10
C ALA A 500 2.75 23.32 -36.90
N THR A 501 2.30 24.36 -36.21
CA THR A 501 1.83 25.61 -36.79
C THR A 501 2.90 26.67 -36.58
N ARG A 502 3.41 27.26 -37.66
CA ARG A 502 4.41 28.33 -37.56
C ARG A 502 3.80 29.58 -36.91
N LEU A 503 4.51 30.18 -35.96
CA LEU A 503 4.05 31.35 -35.21
C LEU A 503 4.41 32.68 -35.91
N ASP A 504 5.58 32.73 -36.55
CA ASP A 504 6.06 33.90 -37.28
C ASP A 504 7.02 33.47 -38.41
N LYS A 505 7.34 34.37 -39.34
CA LYS A 505 8.32 34.10 -40.40
C LYS A 505 9.71 33.78 -39.83
N ALA A 506 10.45 32.94 -40.55
CA ALA A 506 11.83 32.62 -40.24
C ALA A 506 12.70 33.89 -40.32
N ARG A 507 13.56 34.08 -39.32
CA ARG A 507 14.46 35.23 -39.17
C ARG A 507 15.91 34.78 -39.22
N ILE A 508 16.78 35.64 -39.75
CA ILE A 508 18.22 35.46 -39.62
C ILE A 508 18.69 36.25 -38.40
N GLU A 509 19.36 35.55 -37.50
CA GLU A 509 19.86 36.10 -36.25
C GLU A 509 21.35 35.76 -36.10
N THR A 510 22.06 36.48 -35.24
CA THR A 510 23.44 36.14 -34.88
C THR A 510 23.45 35.53 -33.49
N VAL A 511 23.89 34.28 -33.37
CA VAL A 511 23.99 33.54 -32.11
C VAL A 511 25.46 33.20 -31.87
N GLY A 512 26.05 33.79 -30.83
CA GLY A 512 27.50 33.75 -30.62
C GLY A 512 28.22 34.45 -31.78
N THR A 513 29.02 33.71 -32.54
CA THR A 513 29.75 34.21 -33.72
C THR A 513 29.16 33.74 -35.05
N ARG A 514 28.00 33.05 -35.03
CA ARG A 514 27.41 32.41 -36.23
C ARG A 514 26.11 33.09 -36.64
N LYS A 515 25.88 33.18 -37.95
CA LYS A 515 24.56 33.48 -38.51
C LYS A 515 23.71 32.21 -38.47
N VAL A 516 22.48 32.33 -37.97
CA VAL A 516 21.54 31.22 -37.82
C VAL A 516 20.18 31.62 -38.35
N VAL A 517 19.46 30.65 -38.90
CA VAL A 517 18.04 30.82 -39.23
C VAL A 517 17.23 30.34 -38.02
N HIS A 518 16.35 31.18 -37.52
CA HIS A 518 15.48 30.89 -36.37
C HIS A 518 14.01 30.96 -36.78
N VAL A 519 13.24 29.94 -36.41
CA VAL A 519 11.79 29.88 -36.61
C VAL A 519 11.10 29.25 -35.41
N GLU A 520 9.99 29.85 -34.99
CA GLU A 520 9.16 29.35 -33.88
C GLU A 520 7.87 28.71 -34.39
N HIS A 521 7.51 27.58 -33.78
CA HIS A 521 6.28 26.85 -34.06
C HIS A 521 5.54 26.52 -32.76
N GLU A 522 4.23 26.33 -32.86
CA GLU A 522 3.41 25.67 -31.85
C GLU A 522 3.01 24.27 -32.33
N LEU A 523 3.26 23.24 -31.52
CA LEU A 523 2.82 21.87 -31.80
C LEU A 523 1.69 21.47 -30.87
N SER A 524 0.73 20.71 -31.40
CA SER A 524 -0.28 20.03 -30.60
C SER A 524 -0.07 18.52 -30.66
N ILE A 525 0.27 17.92 -29.52
CA ILE A 525 0.52 16.48 -29.38
C ILE A 525 -0.30 15.96 -28.20
N GLY A 526 -1.21 15.02 -28.45
CA GLY A 526 -1.99 14.37 -27.38
C GLY A 526 -2.91 15.32 -26.61
N GLY A 527 -3.27 16.47 -27.17
CA GLY A 527 -4.09 17.50 -26.49
C GLY A 527 -3.29 18.52 -25.68
N GLU A 528 -1.95 18.41 -25.63
CA GLU A 528 -1.07 19.43 -25.05
C GLU A 528 -0.41 20.29 -26.13
N SER A 529 -0.26 21.59 -25.86
CA SER A 529 0.45 22.54 -26.71
C SER A 529 1.92 22.69 -26.30
N PHE A 530 2.82 22.69 -27.28
CA PHE A 530 4.26 22.86 -27.10
C PHE A 530 4.77 24.03 -27.93
N SER A 531 5.70 24.80 -27.36
CA SER A 531 6.54 25.72 -28.13
C SER A 531 7.75 24.95 -28.67
N LEU A 532 7.97 25.03 -29.98
CA LEU A 532 9.17 24.55 -30.65
C LEU A 532 9.95 25.73 -31.20
N ARG A 533 11.23 25.81 -30.83
CA ARG A 533 12.20 26.72 -31.44
C ARG A 533 13.15 25.92 -32.29
N THR A 534 13.27 26.27 -33.56
CA THR A 534 14.18 25.61 -34.49
C THR A 534 15.24 26.59 -34.94
N TYR A 535 16.49 26.20 -34.78
CA TYR A 535 17.66 26.91 -35.28
C TYR A 535 18.35 26.06 -36.32
N PHE A 536 18.61 26.65 -37.49
CA PHE A 536 19.44 26.04 -38.51
C PHE A 536 20.79 26.76 -38.51
N VAL A 537 21.87 25.99 -38.37
CA VAL A 537 23.24 26.52 -38.25
C VAL A 537 24.20 25.68 -39.06
N ILE A 538 25.14 26.33 -39.74
CA ILE A 538 26.20 25.67 -40.50
C ILE A 538 27.44 25.57 -39.62
N VAL A 539 28.01 24.37 -39.54
CA VAL A 539 29.25 24.08 -38.83
C VAL A 539 30.11 23.19 -39.74
N GLY A 540 31.16 23.76 -40.32
CA GLY A 540 32.01 23.05 -41.28
C GLY A 540 31.21 22.64 -42.51
N SER A 541 31.31 21.36 -42.89
CA SER A 541 30.53 20.76 -43.99
C SER A 541 29.19 20.18 -43.53
N ARG A 542 28.59 20.74 -42.48
CA ARG A 542 27.32 20.24 -41.93
C ARG A 542 26.33 21.36 -41.67
N GLU A 543 25.08 21.07 -41.99
CA GLU A 543 23.94 21.81 -41.48
C GLU A 543 23.39 21.07 -40.25
N LEU A 544 23.24 21.81 -39.15
CA LEU A 544 22.67 21.31 -37.91
C LEU A 544 21.33 21.98 -37.66
N ILE A 545 20.31 21.16 -37.44
CA ILE A 545 18.97 21.62 -37.08
C ILE A 545 18.80 21.37 -35.59
N VAL A 546 18.92 22.43 -34.79
CA VAL A 546 18.76 22.38 -33.34
C VAL A 546 17.32 22.75 -32.99
N ARG A 547 16.60 21.82 -32.38
CA ARG A 547 15.20 21.97 -31.99
C ARG A 547 15.05 21.94 -30.48
N GLY A 548 14.57 23.02 -29.90
CA GLY A 548 14.22 23.09 -28.48
C GLY A 548 12.72 23.01 -28.27
N TYR A 549 12.30 22.05 -27.46
CA TYR A 549 10.90 21.79 -27.17
C TYR A 549 10.59 22.16 -25.71
N ALA A 550 9.51 22.89 -25.49
CA ALA A 550 8.99 23.15 -24.15
C ALA A 550 7.46 23.14 -24.16
N ARG A 551 6.82 22.71 -23.06
CA ARG A 551 5.36 22.89 -22.89
C ARG A 551 5.02 24.37 -22.97
N LYS A 552 3.92 24.72 -23.64
CA LYS A 552 3.48 26.12 -23.78
C LYS A 552 3.28 26.74 -22.39
N GLY A 553 4.00 27.82 -22.10
CA GLY A 553 4.01 28.45 -20.77
C GLY A 553 4.78 27.71 -19.68
N GLY A 554 5.33 26.52 -19.97
CA GLY A 554 6.07 25.68 -19.03
C GLY A 554 7.58 25.91 -19.04
N ARG A 555 8.10 26.82 -19.89
CA ARG A 555 9.52 27.18 -19.92
C ARG A 555 9.87 28.08 -18.73
N PRO A 556 10.76 27.66 -17.83
CA PRO A 556 11.20 28.52 -16.76
C PRO A 556 12.05 29.69 -17.24
N GLU A 557 12.05 30.77 -16.46
CA GLU A 557 12.79 31.99 -16.78
C GLU A 557 14.31 31.74 -16.95
N GLY A 558 14.92 30.93 -16.08
CA GLY A 558 16.34 30.58 -16.18
C GLY A 558 16.68 29.72 -17.41
N TRP A 559 15.68 29.09 -18.01
CA TRP A 559 15.80 28.25 -19.21
C TRP A 559 15.41 28.99 -20.50
N LYS A 560 15.14 30.30 -20.42
CA LYS A 560 15.08 31.13 -21.63
C LYS A 560 16.47 31.24 -22.25
N GLY A 561 16.55 31.16 -23.57
CA GLY A 561 17.82 31.34 -24.28
C GLY A 561 18.70 30.07 -24.31
N ILE A 562 18.19 28.90 -23.93
CA ILE A 562 19.03 27.68 -23.81
C ILE A 562 19.42 27.14 -25.17
N GLU A 563 18.53 27.15 -26.15
CA GLU A 563 18.81 26.72 -27.50
C GLU A 563 19.91 27.57 -28.13
N GLU A 564 19.86 28.89 -27.93
CA GLU A 564 20.86 29.83 -28.41
C GLU A 564 22.23 29.54 -27.77
N LYS A 565 22.27 29.21 -26.48
CA LYS A 565 23.52 28.78 -25.81
C LYS A 565 24.04 27.46 -26.36
N VAL A 566 23.14 26.48 -26.59
CA VAL A 566 23.50 25.20 -27.20
C VAL A 566 24.11 25.44 -28.58
N VAL A 567 23.41 26.17 -29.45
CA VAL A 567 23.85 26.51 -30.82
C VAL A 567 25.19 27.25 -30.82
N ALA A 568 25.36 28.25 -29.96
CA ALA A 568 26.61 29.01 -29.84
C ALA A 568 27.81 28.12 -29.42
N SER A 569 27.55 27.07 -28.65
CA SER A 569 28.57 26.19 -28.08
C SER A 569 29.00 25.03 -28.97
N ILE A 570 28.36 24.82 -30.13
CA ILE A 570 28.70 23.72 -31.01
C ILE A 570 30.10 23.97 -31.60
N GLU A 571 30.98 22.98 -31.49
CA GLU A 571 32.34 23.01 -32.01
C GLU A 571 32.61 21.73 -32.80
N GLU A 572 33.18 21.88 -33.99
CA GLU A 572 33.74 20.77 -34.77
C GLU A 572 35.11 20.41 -34.19
N ARG A 573 35.41 19.12 -34.13
CA ARG A 573 36.53 18.58 -33.34
C ARG A 573 37.51 17.77 -34.17
#